data_AF-A0A2G9GF72-F1
#
_entry.id   AF-A0A2G9GF72-F1
#
_cell.length_a   1.000
_cell.length_b   1.000
_cell.length_c   1.000
_cell.angle_alpha   90.00
_cell.angle_beta   90.00
_cell.angle_gamma   90.00
#
_symmetry.space_group_name_H-M   'P 1'
#
loop_
_entity.id
_entity.type
_entity.pdbx_description
1 polymer ?
#
loop_
_entity_poly.entity_id
_entity_poly.type
_entity_poly.pdbx_seq_one_letter_code
_entity_poly.pdbx_strand_id
1 'polypeptide(L)' 'MINFFIWNVKGIGNKESQKMVHQVIKEYNVKLIAIIEPKINFDARFMTRILGYSHVVANTNNKIWLF' A
#
# COMPACT_ATOMS: atom_id res chain seq x y z
N MET A 1 -4.13 -17.80 -2.56
CA MET A 1 -5.03 -16.64 -2.71
C MET A 1 -5.14 -15.98 -1.35
N ILE A 2 -4.65 -14.75 -1.20
CA ILE A 2 -4.72 -14.03 0.07
C ILE A 2 -5.79 -12.96 -0.07
N ASN A 3 -6.88 -13.07 0.69
CA ASN A 3 -7.97 -12.09 0.61
C ASN A 3 -7.58 -10.75 1.26
N PHE A 4 -6.73 -10.78 2.28
CA PHE A 4 -6.33 -9.61 3.05
C PHE A 4 -4.88 -9.72 3.50
N PHE A 5 -4.12 -8.64 3.36
CA PHE A 5 -2.71 -8.60 3.71
C PHE A 5 -2.40 -7.36 4.54
N ILE A 6 -1.77 -7.54 5.71
CA ILE A 6 -1.28 -6.43 6.52
C ILE A 6 0.24 -6.44 6.45
N TRP A 7 0.83 -5.29 6.10
CA TRP A 7 2.27 -5.16 6.01
C TRP A 7 2.76 -3.84 6.58
N ASN A 8 3.65 -3.92 7.57
CA ASN A 8 4.53 -2.80 7.91
C ASN A 8 5.69 -2.71 6.91
N VAL A 9 5.58 -1.77 5.97
CA VAL A 9 6.57 -1.55 4.91
C VAL A 9 7.75 -0.69 5.36
N LYS A 10 7.64 -0.02 6.53
CA LYS A 10 8.65 0.89 7.10
C LYS A 10 9.17 1.98 6.14
N GLY A 11 8.40 2.32 5.11
CA GLY A 11 8.79 3.23 4.04
C GLY A 11 8.36 2.73 2.65
N ILE A 12 7.61 3.55 1.90
CA ILE A 12 7.19 3.25 0.51
C ILE A 12 7.45 4.40 -0.47
N GLY A 13 8.34 5.33 -0.10
CA GLY A 13 8.63 6.52 -0.91
C GLY A 13 9.54 6.31 -2.11
N ASN A 14 10.36 5.25 -2.09
CA ASN A 14 11.26 4.96 -3.20
C ASN A 14 10.58 4.00 -4.21
N LYS A 15 11.10 3.99 -5.44
CA LYS A 15 10.55 3.16 -6.53
C LYS A 15 10.69 1.66 -6.27
N GLU A 16 11.71 1.24 -5.52
CA GLU A 16 11.99 -0.17 -5.25
C GLU A 16 10.97 -0.79 -4.31
N SER A 17 10.71 -0.14 -3.16
CA SER A 17 9.68 -0.52 -2.21
C SER A 17 8.30 -0.55 -2.86
N GLN A 18 7.99 0.43 -3.72
CA GLN A 18 6.73 0.45 -4.47
C GLN A 18 6.60 -0.75 -5.42
N LYS A 19 7.67 -1.07 -6.18
CA LYS A 19 7.70 -2.24 -7.06
C LYS A 19 7.53 -3.54 -6.29
N MET A 20 8.21 -3.68 -5.14
CA MET A 20 8.11 -4.86 -4.30
C MET A 20 6.67 -5.07 -3.79
N VAL A 21 6.04 -4.01 -3.27
CA VAL A 21 4.65 -4.08 -2.80
C VAL A 21 3.69 -4.42 -3.94
N HIS A 22 3.87 -3.80 -5.10
CA HIS A 22 3.08 -4.11 -6.30
C HIS A 22 3.22 -5.56 -6.76
N GLN A 23 4.43 -6.10 -6.75
CA GLN A 23 4.70 -7.48 -7.13
C GLN A 23 3.99 -8.45 -6.18
N VAL A 24 4.09 -8.23 -4.86
CA VAL A 24 3.41 -9.06 -3.86
C VAL A 24 1.89 -9.02 -4.05
N ILE A 25 1.32 -7.84 -4.27
CA ILE A 25 -0.13 -7.70 -4.48
C ILE A 25 -0.59 -8.49 -5.70
N LYS A 26 0.15 -8.40 -6.81
CA LYS A 26 -0.15 -9.14 -8.04
C LYS A 26 0.02 -10.64 -7.90
N GLU A 27 1.12 -11.07 -7.31
CA GLU A 27 1.48 -12.50 -7.18
C GLU A 27 0.46 -13.25 -6.32
N TYR A 28 0.01 -12.64 -5.23
CA TYR A 28 -0.95 -13.27 -4.32
C TYR A 28 -2.41 -12.93 -4.61
N ASN A 29 -2.67 -12.10 -5.63
CA ASN A 29 -3.98 -11.54 -5.96
C ASN A 29 -4.68 -10.95 -4.72
N VAL A 30 -3.95 -10.07 -4.02
CA VAL A 30 -4.42 -9.44 -2.78
C VAL A 30 -5.60 -8.53 -3.10
N LYS A 31 -6.74 -8.75 -2.44
CA LYS A 31 -7.97 -7.96 -2.65
C LYS A 31 -8.07 -6.73 -1.74
N LEU A 32 -7.37 -6.76 -0.62
CA LEU A 32 -7.36 -5.70 0.39
C LEU A 32 -5.99 -5.68 1.06
N ILE A 33 -5.33 -4.53 1.12
CA ILE A 33 -4.03 -4.39 1.77
C ILE A 33 -4.01 -3.23 2.77
N ALA A 34 -3.54 -3.51 3.98
CA ALA A 34 -3.19 -2.50 4.96
C ALA A 34 -1.67 -2.27 4.99
N ILE A 35 -1.24 -1.07 4.60
CA ILE A 35 0.14 -0.62 4.65
C ILE A 35 0.34 0.19 5.94
N ILE A 36 1.25 -0.27 6.79
CA ILE A 36 1.62 0.37 8.05
C ILE A 36 3.00 1.04 7.90
N GLU A 37 3.17 2.21 8.49
CA GLU A 37 4.36 3.07 8.43
C GLU A 37 4.86 3.31 6.99
N PRO A 38 4.05 3.91 6.10
CA PRO A 38 4.46 4.23 4.74
C PRO A 38 5.61 5.26 4.72
N LYS A 39 5.79 6.05 5.79
CA LYS A 39 6.84 7.08 5.96
C LYS A 39 7.03 8.00 4.75
N ILE A 40 5.92 8.44 4.16
CA ILE A 40 5.92 9.45 3.09
C ILE A 40 4.98 10.59 3.41
N ASN A 41 5.32 11.78 2.90
CA ASN A 41 4.52 12.99 3.06
C ASN A 41 3.48 13.18 1.94
N PHE A 42 3.41 12.26 0.97
CA PHE A 42 2.47 12.34 -0.13
C PHE A 42 1.12 11.72 0.23
N ASP A 43 0.08 12.17 -0.46
CA ASP A 43 -1.27 11.64 -0.33
C ASP A 43 -1.32 10.15 -0.74
N ALA A 44 -1.97 9.32 0.08
CA ALA A 44 -2.15 7.90 -0.17
C ALA A 44 -2.86 7.63 -1.51
N ARG A 45 -3.67 8.57 -2.00
CA ARG A 45 -4.34 8.52 -3.32
C ARG A 45 -3.36 8.44 -4.48
N PHE A 46 -2.11 8.86 -4.32
CA PHE A 46 -1.09 8.67 -5.34
C PHE A 46 -0.76 7.19 -5.57
N MET A 47 -0.86 6.37 -4.51
CA MET A 47 -0.50 4.96 -4.54
C MET A 47 -1.60 4.05 -5.08
N THR A 48 -2.86 4.48 -5.12
CA THR A 48 -3.99 3.67 -5.62
C THR A 48 -3.73 3.19 -7.05
N ARG A 49 -3.35 4.10 -7.95
CA ARG A 49 -3.03 3.79 -9.35
C ARG A 49 -1.79 2.89 -9.48
N ILE A 50 -0.79 3.08 -8.62
CA ILE A 50 0.44 2.29 -8.67
C ILE A 50 0.17 0.85 -8.24
N LEU A 51 -0.61 0.67 -7.17
CA LEU A 51 -0.92 -0.63 -6.57
C LEU A 51 -2.11 -1.33 -7.24
N GLY A 52 -2.88 -0.64 -8.09
CA GLY A 52 -3.99 -1.20 -8.84
C GLY A 52 -5.33 -1.20 -8.10
N TYR A 53 -5.51 -0.33 -7.10
CA TYR A 53 -6.75 -0.18 -6.34
C TYR A 53 -7.50 1.08 -6.76
N SER A 54 -8.82 1.10 -6.58
CA SER A 54 -9.66 2.28 -6.87
C SER A 54 -9.82 3.22 -5.67
N HIS A 55 -9.66 2.70 -4.45
CA HIS A 55 -9.91 3.43 -3.23
C HIS A 55 -8.73 3.33 -2.27
N VAL A 56 -8.64 4.29 -1.37
CA VAL A 56 -7.73 4.24 -0.23
C VAL A 56 -8.37 4.98 0.94
N VAL A 57 -8.23 4.42 2.13
CA VAL A 57 -8.52 5.09 3.39
C VAL A 57 -7.21 5.24 4.14
N ALA A 58 -6.85 6.48 4.46
CA ALA A 58 -5.71 6.78 5.31
C ALA A 58 -6.21 7.23 6.68
N ASN A 59 -5.53 6.82 7.75
CA ASN A 59 -5.80 7.37 9.07
C ASN A 59 -5.33 8.83 9.19
N THR A 60 -5.81 9.57 10.19
CA THR A 60 -5.54 11.00 10.40
C THR A 60 -4.05 11.37 10.45
N ASN A 61 -3.18 10.42 10.77
CA ASN A 61 -1.73 10.64 10.87
C ASN A 61 -0.94 10.04 9.69
N ASN A 62 -1.59 9.56 8.62
CA ASN A 62 -0.96 8.90 7.46
C ASN A 62 0.01 7.76 7.84
N LYS A 63 -0.21 7.10 8.99
CA LYS A 63 0.59 5.96 9.46
C LYS A 63 0.05 4.63 8.98
N ILE A 64 -1.24 4.56 8.63
CA ILE A 64 -1.90 3.36 8.15
C ILE A 64 -2.73 3.73 6.93
N TRP A 65 -2.52 2.99 5.85
CA TRP A 65 -3.30 3.09 4.63
C TRP A 65 -3.97 1.77 4.34
N LEU A 66 -5.24 1.81 3.97
CA LEU A 66 -6.01 0.65 3.57
C LEU A 66 -6.44 0.86 2.12
N PHE A 67 -5.97 0.00 1.22
CA PHE A 67 -6.31 -0.01 -0.21
C PHE A 67 -7.21 -1.19 -0.52
#